data_AF-V9GIJ5-F1
#
_entry.id   AF-V9GIJ5-F1
#
_cell.length_a   1.000
_cell.length_b   1.000
_cell.length_c   1.000
_cell.angle_alpha   90.00
_cell.angle_beta   90.00
_cell.angle_gamma   90.00
#
_symmetry.space_group_name_H-M   'P 1'
#
loop_
_entity.id
_entity.type
_entity.pdbx_description
1 polymer ?
#
loop_
_entity_poly.entity_id
_entity_poly.type
_entity_poly.pdbx_seq_one_letter_code
_entity_poly.pdbx_strand_id
1 'polypeptide(L)'
;MYMDISTTDYRGAGDRPLGIAKLAEIIRKERDKNPSLLLIDNGDLLQGTPFMYHYAKYGRTGVHPAAQLLNILKYDAAIIGNHEFNYGLELLNHTIEDAACPYLSANIVDSFGGHPAFGLPYRMFEPQEAFGLPCWA
;
A
#
# COMPACT_ATOMS: atom_id res chain seq x y z
N MET A 1 -7.53 17.29 6.66
CA MET A 1 -7.56 16.06 5.86
C MET A 1 -6.95 14.98 6.73
N TYR A 2 -7.79 14.18 7.37
CA TYR A 2 -7.41 13.08 8.25
C TYR A 2 -7.51 11.81 7.42
N MET A 3 -6.55 10.92 7.54
CA MET A 3 -6.66 9.58 7.00
C MET A 3 -7.25 8.72 8.09
N ASP A 4 -8.56 8.53 8.03
CA ASP A 4 -9.12 7.26 8.44
C ASP A 4 -8.64 6.23 7.41
N ILE A 5 -8.46 4.96 7.76
CA ILE A 5 -8.21 3.92 6.74
C ILE A 5 -9.55 3.59 6.08
N SER A 6 -10.12 4.62 5.47
CA SER A 6 -11.21 4.59 4.52
C SER A 6 -10.59 4.42 3.15
N THR A 7 -10.96 3.34 2.47
CA THR A 7 -10.87 3.29 1.00
C THR A 7 -11.51 4.57 0.47
N THR A 8 -10.72 5.49 -0.08
CA THR A 8 -11.24 6.75 -0.61
C THR A 8 -12.18 6.44 -1.77
N ASP A 9 -13.49 6.50 -1.50
CA ASP A 9 -14.53 6.47 -2.51
C ASP A 9 -14.64 7.88 -3.10
N TYR A 10 -14.15 8.09 -4.31
CA TYR A 10 -14.29 9.37 -5.03
C TYR A 10 -15.76 9.74 -5.35
N ARG A 11 -16.76 8.91 -4.99
CA ARG A 11 -18.17 9.09 -5.40
C ARG A 11 -19.16 9.38 -4.26
N GLY A 12 -18.74 9.51 -2.99
CA GLY A 12 -19.71 9.66 -1.89
C GLY A 12 -19.23 10.41 -0.66
N ALA A 13 -19.85 11.56 -0.37
CA ALA A 13 -19.63 12.38 0.82
C ALA A 13 -20.37 11.85 2.08
N GLY A 14 -20.19 10.57 2.41
CA GLY A 14 -20.80 9.96 3.59
C GLY A 14 -19.76 9.32 4.50
N ASP A 15 -19.74 9.72 5.78
CA ASP A 15 -18.95 9.03 6.81
C ASP A 15 -19.43 7.58 6.91
N ARG A 16 -18.58 6.66 6.47
CA ARG A 16 -18.77 5.23 6.68
C ARG A 16 -17.75 4.81 7.73
N PRO A 17 -18.12 3.95 8.71
CA PRO A 17 -17.15 3.33 9.59
C PRO A 17 -16.32 2.35 8.77
N LEU A 18 -15.24 2.88 8.20
CA LEU A 18 -14.27 2.19 7.37
C LEU A 18 -12.99 2.16 8.18
N GLY A 19 -12.54 0.95 8.50
CA GLY A 19 -11.27 0.75 9.17
C GLY A 19 -10.58 -0.45 8.54
N ILE A 20 -9.27 -0.55 8.76
CA ILE A 20 -8.45 -1.55 8.09
C ILE A 20 -8.89 -2.99 8.33
N ALA A 21 -9.45 -3.28 9.51
CA ALA A 21 -10.00 -4.61 9.82
C ALA A 21 -11.20 -4.99 8.93
N LYS A 22 -12.06 -4.02 8.61
CA LYS A 22 -13.20 -4.23 7.71
C LYS A 22 -12.74 -4.35 6.25
N LEU A 23 -11.75 -3.54 5.86
CA LEU A 23 -11.13 -3.64 4.55
C LEU A 23 -10.46 -5.01 4.35
N ALA A 24 -9.76 -5.52 5.36
CA ALA A 24 -9.14 -6.84 5.34
C ALA A 24 -10.15 -7.95 5.03
N GLU A 25 -11.34 -7.90 5.65
CA GLU A 25 -12.40 -8.88 5.39
C GLU A 25 -12.98 -8.75 3.96
N ILE A 26 -13.11 -7.52 3.45
CA ILE A 26 -13.55 -7.29 2.06
C ILE A 26 -12.50 -7.84 1.09
N ILE A 27 -11.22 -7.49 1.27
CA ILE A 27 -10.11 -8.00 0.45
C ILE A 27 -10.11 -9.53 0.45
N ARG A 28 -10.26 -10.16 1.62
CA ARG A 28 -10.31 -11.61 1.75
C ARG A 28 -11.45 -12.21 0.92
N LYS A 29 -12.68 -11.68 1.05
CA LYS A 29 -13.84 -12.13 0.28
C LYS A 29 -13.68 -11.94 -1.23
N GLU A 30 -13.08 -10.84 -1.67
CA GLU A 30 -12.88 -10.58 -3.09
C GLU A 30 -11.79 -11.48 -3.70
N ARG A 31 -10.75 -11.81 -2.92
CA ARG A 31 -9.74 -12.81 -3.32
C ARG A 31 -10.32 -14.21 -3.43
N ASP A 32 -11.23 -14.60 -2.53
CA ASP A 32 -11.91 -15.90 -2.60
C ASP A 32 -12.71 -16.07 -3.91
N LYS A 33 -13.21 -14.96 -4.49
CA LYS A 33 -13.98 -14.97 -5.74
C LYS A 33 -13.11 -14.88 -6.98
N ASN A 34 -11.98 -14.17 -6.89
CA ASN A 34 -11.14 -13.79 -8.03
C ASN A 34 -9.67 -14.13 -7.71
N PRO A 35 -9.18 -15.31 -8.09
CA PRO A 35 -7.79 -15.71 -7.84
C PRO A 35 -6.75 -14.75 -8.47
N SER A 36 -7.10 -14.12 -9.60
CA SER A 36 -6.25 -13.16 -10.30
C SER A 36 -6.46 -11.71 -9.85
N LEU A 37 -7.04 -11.48 -8.66
CA LEU A 37 -7.24 -10.13 -8.11
C LEU A 37 -5.90 -9.50 -7.75
N LEU A 38 -5.67 -8.30 -8.28
CA LEU A 38 -4.58 -7.43 -7.86
C LEU A 38 -5.07 -6.44 -6.80
N LEU A 39 -4.30 -6.33 -5.72
CA LEU A 39 -4.50 -5.37 -4.64
C LEU A 39 -3.38 -4.34 -4.67
N ILE A 40 -3.72 -3.10 -5.01
CA ILE A 40 -2.77 -2.00 -5.15
C ILE A 40 -3.14 -0.89 -4.17
N ASP A 41 -2.14 -0.39 -3.43
CA ASP A 41 -2.31 0.77 -2.56
C ASP A 41 -2.01 2.06 -3.32
N ASN A 42 -2.80 3.10 -3.11
CA ASN A 42 -2.69 4.36 -3.85
C ASN A 42 -1.78 5.40 -3.17
N GLY A 43 -1.02 5.01 -2.15
CA GLY A 43 -0.15 5.91 -1.41
C GLY A 43 -0.89 6.74 -0.39
N ASP A 44 -0.16 7.69 0.19
CA ASP A 44 -0.50 8.33 1.46
C ASP A 44 -0.83 7.24 2.50
N LEU A 45 0.19 6.54 2.99
CA LEU A 45 0.07 5.55 4.07
C LEU A 45 0.79 6.01 5.35
N LEU A 46 1.80 6.87 5.20
CA LEU A 46 2.68 7.27 6.32
C LEU A 46 2.07 8.35 7.21
N GLN A 47 1.04 9.05 6.76
CA GLN A 47 0.46 10.18 7.47
C GLN A 47 -1.05 10.01 7.65
N GLY A 48 -1.61 10.67 8.66
CA GLY A 48 -3.05 10.94 8.73
C GLY A 48 -3.79 10.24 9.87
N THR A 49 -3.15 9.29 10.56
CA THR A 49 -3.64 8.73 11.83
C THR A 49 -2.76 9.16 13.02
N PRO A 50 -3.34 9.33 14.23
CA PRO A 50 -2.56 9.54 15.45
C PRO A 50 -1.54 8.42 15.71
N PHE A 51 -1.86 7.19 15.30
CA PHE A 51 -0.98 6.03 15.42
C PHE A 51 0.28 6.18 14.55
N MET A 52 0.13 6.50 13.26
CA MET A 52 1.28 6.73 12.38
C MET A 52 2.10 7.95 12.82
N TYR A 53 1.44 9.01 13.30
CA TYR A 53 2.15 10.16 13.86
C TYR A 53 2.99 9.78 15.09
N HIS A 54 2.42 9.00 16.01
CA HIS A 54 3.14 8.55 17.20
C HIS A 54 4.34 7.67 16.83
N TYR A 55 4.16 6.73 15.91
CA TYR A 55 5.25 5.87 15.42
C TYR A 55 6.37 6.70 14.78
N ALA A 56 6.03 7.60 13.84
CA ALA A 56 7.00 8.43 13.14
C ALA A 56 7.84 9.31 14.09
N LYS A 57 7.25 9.72 15.22
CA LYS A 57 7.87 10.62 16.21
C LYS A 57 8.62 9.90 17.33
N TYR A 58 8.15 8.74 17.77
CA TYR A 58 8.65 8.08 18.98
C TYR A 58 9.01 6.60 18.82
N GLY A 59 8.52 5.94 17.78
CA GLY A 59 8.50 4.47 17.67
C GLY A 59 9.29 3.92 16.50
N ARG A 60 10.40 4.53 16.08
CA ARG A 60 11.17 4.12 14.89
C ARG A 60 12.01 2.84 15.10
N THR A 61 11.40 1.78 15.61
CA THR A 61 12.06 0.49 15.87
C THR A 61 11.25 -0.65 15.29
N GLY A 62 11.92 -1.52 14.53
CA GLY A 62 11.27 -2.66 13.87
C GLY A 62 10.56 -2.25 12.58
N VAL A 63 9.76 -3.19 12.04
CA VAL A 63 9.05 -3.01 10.77
C VAL A 63 8.03 -1.87 10.89
N HIS A 64 8.07 -0.92 9.96
CA HIS A 64 7.13 0.20 9.92
C HIS A 64 5.67 -0.34 9.84
N PRO A 65 4.74 0.13 10.68
CA PRO A 65 3.37 -0.41 10.72
C PRO A 65 2.63 -0.32 9.38
N ALA A 66 2.89 0.72 8.59
CA ALA A 66 2.36 0.82 7.23
C ALA A 66 2.89 -0.31 6.31
N ALA A 67 4.18 -0.61 6.37
CA ALA A 67 4.75 -1.73 5.63
C ALA A 67 4.24 -3.08 6.16
N GLN A 68 4.13 -3.23 7.48
CA GLN A 68 3.55 -4.42 8.10
C GLN A 68 2.12 -4.66 7.62
N LEU A 69 1.33 -3.60 7.47
CA LEU A 69 -0.02 -3.69 6.93
C LEU A 69 -0.04 -4.19 5.48
N LEU A 70 0.78 -3.58 4.61
CA LEU A 70 0.92 -4.01 3.22
C LEU A 70 1.30 -5.49 3.13
N ASN A 71 2.20 -5.94 4.01
CA ASN A 71 2.70 -7.31 4.06
C ASN A 71 1.61 -8.29 4.53
N ILE A 72 0.89 -7.98 5.61
CA ILE A 72 -0.20 -8.82 6.14
C ILE A 72 -1.32 -8.98 5.11
N LEU A 73 -1.70 -7.88 4.46
CA LEU A 73 -2.73 -7.88 3.43
C LEU A 73 -2.21 -8.33 2.07
N LYS A 74 -0.92 -8.63 1.93
CA LYS A 74 -0.27 -9.12 0.71
C LYS A 74 -0.57 -8.22 -0.50
N TYR A 75 -0.30 -6.92 -0.38
CA TYR A 75 -0.45 -6.02 -1.52
C TYR A 75 0.48 -6.43 -2.67
N ASP A 76 0.05 -6.19 -3.91
CA ASP A 76 0.81 -6.49 -5.12
C ASP A 76 1.74 -5.33 -5.49
N ALA A 77 1.33 -4.10 -5.17
CA ALA A 77 2.14 -2.89 -5.30
C ALA A 77 1.59 -1.78 -4.40
N ALA A 78 2.42 -0.79 -4.09
CA ALA A 78 2.01 0.46 -3.46
C ALA A 78 2.51 1.65 -4.28
N ILE A 79 1.76 2.75 -4.31
CA ILE A 79 2.16 3.99 -4.97
C ILE A 79 2.74 4.95 -3.93
N ILE A 80 3.71 5.76 -4.33
CA ILE A 80 4.20 6.87 -3.49
C ILE A 80 3.26 8.06 -3.68
N GLY A 81 2.54 8.41 -2.63
CA GLY A 81 1.76 9.63 -2.53
C GLY A 81 2.60 10.82 -2.08
N ASN A 82 1.96 11.99 -1.97
CA ASN A 82 2.65 13.21 -1.59
C ASN A 82 2.97 13.26 -0.08
N HIS A 83 2.22 12.55 0.76
CA HIS A 83 2.40 12.59 2.20
C HIS A 83 3.46 11.60 2.72
N GLU A 84 3.95 10.70 1.87
CA GLU A 84 5.11 9.84 2.17
C GLU A 84 6.37 10.64 2.56
N PHE A 85 6.51 11.86 2.04
CA PHE A 85 7.69 12.72 2.26
C PHE A 85 7.65 13.52 3.57
N ASN A 86 6.52 13.55 4.27
CA ASN A 86 6.28 14.47 5.40
C ASN A 86 7.23 14.26 6.59
N TYR A 87 7.78 13.06 6.75
CA TYR A 87 8.65 12.71 7.88
C TYR A 87 10.12 12.51 7.48
N GLY A 88 10.46 12.91 6.25
CA GLY A 88 11.82 12.84 5.71
C GLY A 88 12.12 11.52 4.99
N LEU A 89 13.19 11.56 4.18
CA LEU A 89 13.58 10.46 3.29
C LEU A 89 14.02 9.21 4.03
N GLU A 90 14.60 9.36 5.23
CA GLU A 90 15.04 8.23 6.05
C GLU A 90 13.87 7.30 6.40
N LEU A 91 12.76 7.86 6.91
CA LEU A 91 11.58 7.07 7.27
C LEU A 91 10.91 6.47 6.03
N LEU A 92 10.86 7.24 4.93
CA LEU A 92 10.30 6.76 3.66
C LEU A 92 11.10 5.56 3.14
N ASN A 93 12.42 5.68 3.05
CA ASN A 93 13.28 4.60 2.59
C ASN A 93 13.17 3.36 3.48
N HIS A 94 13.17 3.55 4.81
CA HIS A 94 12.96 2.44 5.75
C HIS A 94 11.60 1.75 5.54
N THR A 95 10.53 2.51 5.29
CA THR A 95 9.20 1.94 5.01
C THR A 95 9.21 1.16 3.69
N ILE A 96 9.85 1.68 2.65
CA ILE A 96 9.96 1.02 1.35
C ILE A 96 10.76 -0.29 1.49
N GLU A 97 11.86 -0.28 2.25
CA GLU A 97 12.68 -1.46 2.53
C GLU A 97 11.94 -2.54 3.33
N ASP A 98 11.08 -2.13 4.27
CA ASP A 98 10.24 -3.02 5.08
C ASP A 98 9.08 -3.66 4.29
N ALA A 99 8.68 -3.07 3.16
CA ALA A 99 7.56 -3.53 2.37
C ALA A 99 7.94 -4.73 1.50
N ALA A 100 7.15 -5.80 1.57
CA ALA A 100 7.32 -7.01 0.75
C ALA A 100 6.86 -6.80 -0.70
N CYS A 101 5.99 -5.83 -0.95
CA CYS A 101 5.56 -5.43 -2.28
C CYS A 101 6.38 -4.23 -2.78
N PRO A 102 6.58 -4.09 -4.11
CA PRO A 102 7.27 -2.93 -4.64
C PRO A 102 6.45 -1.66 -4.46
N TYR A 103 7.13 -0.57 -4.12
CA TYR A 103 6.62 0.75 -4.38
C TYR A 103 6.81 1.10 -5.86
N LEU A 104 5.85 1.80 -6.45
CA LEU A 104 5.92 2.28 -7.83
C LEU A 104 5.98 3.81 -7.87
N SER A 105 6.94 4.32 -8.63
CA SER A 105 7.13 5.75 -8.90
C SER A 105 7.90 5.95 -10.20
N ALA A 106 7.25 6.52 -11.21
CA ALA A 106 7.87 6.79 -12.51
C ALA A 106 8.37 8.24 -12.65
N ASN A 107 7.83 9.16 -11.86
CA ASN A 107 8.01 10.61 -12.03
C ASN A 107 8.92 11.25 -10.97
N ILE A 108 9.35 10.50 -9.96
CA ILE A 108 10.25 10.99 -8.93
C ILE A 108 11.64 10.43 -9.24
N VAL A 109 12.57 11.32 -9.57
CA VAL A 109 13.90 10.96 -10.07
C VAL A 109 15.01 11.57 -9.23
N ASP A 110 16.16 10.91 -9.20
CA ASP A 110 17.36 11.48 -8.59
C ASP A 110 17.89 12.68 -9.38
N SER A 111 18.66 13.54 -8.72
CA SER A 111 19.31 14.70 -9.36
C SER A 111 20.60 14.36 -10.09
N PHE A 112 21.06 13.11 -10.03
CA PHE A 112 22.41 12.70 -10.45
C PHE A 112 22.44 11.89 -11.77
N GLY A 113 21.27 11.55 -12.31
CA GLY A 113 21.13 10.87 -13.59
C GLY A 113 19.68 10.80 -14.09
N GLY A 114 18.70 11.26 -13.31
CA GLY A 114 17.29 11.17 -13.67
C GLY A 114 16.74 9.75 -13.57
N HIS A 115 17.41 8.86 -12.83
CA HIS A 115 16.88 7.52 -12.55
C HIS A 115 15.76 7.60 -11.51
N PRO A 116 14.81 6.64 -11.50
CA PRO A 116 13.78 6.58 -10.47
C PRO A 116 14.40 6.60 -9.07
N ALA A 117 14.02 7.59 -8.26
CA ALA A 117 14.57 7.79 -6.92
C ALA A 117 14.03 6.76 -5.90
N PHE A 118 12.87 6.17 -6.19
CA PHE A 118 12.20 5.23 -5.32
C PHE A 118 11.53 4.13 -6.14
N GLY A 119 11.62 2.90 -5.63
CA GLY A 119 10.87 1.78 -6.17
C GLY A 119 11.10 1.52 -7.65
N LEU A 120 10.07 1.01 -8.33
CA LEU A 120 10.08 0.72 -9.77
C LEU A 120 9.21 1.72 -10.54
N PRO A 121 9.53 2.08 -11.79
CA PRO A 121 8.65 2.94 -12.59
C PRO A 121 7.33 2.26 -12.96
N TYR A 122 7.33 0.93 -13.10
CA TYR A 122 6.15 0.11 -13.39
C TYR A 122 6.40 -1.34 -12.97
N ARG A 123 5.32 -2.12 -12.90
CA ARG A 123 5.34 -3.59 -12.74
C ARG A 123 4.31 -4.23 -13.64
N MET A 124 4.71 -5.29 -14.33
CA MET A 124 3.81 -6.11 -15.14
C MET A 124 3.33 -7.30 -14.32
N PHE A 125 2.03 -7.60 -14.42
CA PHE A 125 1.41 -8.77 -13.80
C PHE A 125 0.80 -9.61 -14.89
N GLU A 126 1.18 -10.89 -14.93
CA GLU A 126 0.54 -11.85 -15.80
C GLU A 126 -0.73 -12.36 -15.12
N PRO A 127 -1.88 -12.39 -15.80
CA PRO A 127 -3.07 -13.04 -15.27
C PRO A 127 -2.73 -14.50 -14.97
N GLN A 128 -3.17 -15.00 -13.82
CA GLN A 128 -3.17 -16.44 -13.60
C GLN A 128 -4.15 -17.05 -14.60
N GLU A 129 -3.64 -17.79 -15.58
CA GLU A 129 -4.48 -18.50 -16.54
C GLU A 129 -5.39 -19.43 -15.75
N ALA A 130 -6.70 -19.34 -15.98
CA ALA A 130 -7.67 -20.28 -15.42
C ALA A 130 -7.54 -21.65 -16.10
N PHE A 131 -6.41 -22.33 -15.90
CA PHE A 131 -6.24 -23.73 -16.27
C PHE A 131 -6.50 -24.59 -15.04
N GLY A 132 -7.71 -25.15 -14.97
CA GLY A 132 -8.03 -26.25 -14.06
C GLY A 132 -9.45 -26.19 -13.53
N LEU A 133 -10.24 -27.18 -13.92
CA LEU A 133 -11.55 -27.52 -13.37
C LEU A 133 -11.53 -27.53 -11.83
N PRO A 134 -12.67 -27.28 -11.17
CA PRO A 134 -12.75 -27.35 -9.71
C PRO A 134 -12.37 -28.75 -9.20
N CYS A 135 -11.77 -28.81 -8.02
CA CYS A 135 -11.30 -30.03 -7.34
C CYS A 135 -12.41 -31.02 -6.91
N TRP A 136 -13.54 -31.06 -7.61
CA TRP A 136 -14.60 -32.06 -7.46
C TRP A 136 -14.90 -32.83 -8.76
N ALA A 137 -14.03 -32.72 -9.77
CA ALA A 137 -13.97 -33.68 -10.87
C ALA A 137 -13.02 -34.84 -10.54
#